data_AF-A0A1D2MXB6-F1
#
_entry.id   AF-A0A1D2MXB6-F1
#
_cell.length_a   1.000
_cell.length_b   1.000
_cell.length_c   1.000
_cell.angle_alpha   90.00
_cell.angle_beta   90.00
_cell.angle_gamma   90.00
#
_symmetry.space_group_name_H-M   'P 1'
#
loop_
_entity.id
_entity.type
_entity.pdbx_description
1 polymer ?
#
loop_
_entity_poly.entity_id
_entity_poly.type
_entity_poly.pdbx_seq_one_letter_code
_entity_poly.pdbx_strand_id
1 'polypeptide(L)'
;MASRAGLELVQKMMAQRISSGCIDQLLLNKVKVTSVGEGTLTAVMTVEKEHANIGGTLHGAMSTYLVDAMSTLTLATCPGVKNVGVSLNINMT
;
A
#
# COMPACT_ATOMS: atom_id res chain seq x y z
N MET A 1 5.51 -12.53 14.89
CA MET A 1 6.20 -11.27 15.23
C MET A 1 6.80 -10.68 13.96
N ALA A 2 6.75 -9.36 13.79
CA ALA A 2 7.38 -8.66 12.67
C ALA A 2 8.87 -9.01 12.58
N SER A 3 9.36 -9.50 11.44
CA SER A 3 10.81 -9.56 11.24
C SER A 3 11.31 -8.13 11.01
N ARG A 4 12.34 -7.71 11.76
CA ARG A 4 12.91 -6.36 11.65
C ARG A 4 13.30 -6.02 10.20
N ALA A 5 13.84 -7.02 9.49
CA ALA A 5 14.21 -6.91 8.08
C ALA A 5 13.01 -6.64 7.16
N GLY A 6 11.86 -7.29 7.40
CA GLY A 6 10.64 -7.08 6.59
C GLY A 6 10.09 -5.65 6.74
N LEU A 7 10.11 -5.12 7.96
CA LEU A 7 9.69 -3.74 8.21
C LEU A 7 10.60 -2.71 7.51
N GLU A 8 11.92 -2.88 7.64
CA GLU A 8 12.91 -2.00 6.98
C GLU A 8 12.77 -2.05 5.45
N LEU A 9 12.53 -3.24 4.88
CA LEU A 9 12.28 -3.40 3.44
C LEU A 9 11.03 -2.64 2.99
N VAL A 10 9.89 -2.85 3.68
CA VAL A 10 8.62 -2.17 3.34
C VAL A 10 8.76 -0.66 3.48
N GLN A 11 9.41 -0.17 4.53
CA GLN A 11 9.66 1.26 4.72
C GLN A 11 10.51 1.85 3.58
N LYS A 12 11.57 1.14 3.16
CA LYS A 12 12.40 1.57 2.03
C LYS A 12 11.62 1.63 0.72
N MET A 13 10.81 0.61 0.44
CA MET A 13 9.97 0.57 -0.77
C MET A 13 8.91 1.67 -0.76
N MET A 14 8.27 1.92 0.38
CA MET A 14 7.33 3.03 0.54
C MET A 14 8.00 4.39 0.34
N ALA A 15 9.16 4.61 0.96
CA ALA A 15 9.90 5.85 0.81
C ALA A 15 10.26 6.11 -0.66
N GLN A 16 10.73 5.09 -1.38
CA GLN A 16 11.04 5.19 -2.82
C GLN A 16 9.80 5.58 -3.65
N ARG A 17 8.65 4.98 -3.37
CA ARG A 17 7.39 5.29 -4.05
C ARG A 17 6.92 6.71 -3.77
N ILE A 18 7.00 7.14 -2.52
CA ILE A 18 6.63 8.50 -2.09
C ILE A 18 7.57 9.55 -2.70
N SER A 19 8.86 9.23 -2.87
CA SER A 19 9.85 10.14 -3.47
C SER A 19 9.98 10.03 -4.99
N SER A 20 9.12 9.27 -5.66
CA SER A 20 9.28 8.90 -7.07
C SER A 20 8.89 10.00 -8.07
N GLY A 21 8.11 11.01 -7.66
CA GLY A 21 7.53 12.00 -8.56
C GLY A 21 6.43 11.45 -9.48
N CYS A 22 6.07 10.16 -9.38
CA CYS A 22 4.99 9.55 -10.14
C CYS A 22 3.68 9.54 -9.33
N ILE A 23 2.64 8.92 -9.87
CA ILE A 23 1.31 8.86 -9.22
C ILE A 23 1.38 8.27 -7.80
N ASP A 24 2.36 7.40 -7.51
CA ASP A 24 2.56 6.81 -6.20
C ASP A 24 2.79 7.86 -5.10
N GLN A 25 3.48 8.97 -5.43
CA GLN A 25 3.69 10.06 -4.49
C GLN A 25 2.36 10.68 -4.04
N LEU A 26 1.44 10.90 -4.97
CA LEU A 26 0.14 11.50 -4.69
C LEU A 26 -0.75 10.54 -3.88
N LEU A 27 -0.70 9.24 -4.18
CA LEU A 27 -1.61 8.25 -3.59
C LEU A 27 -1.12 7.68 -2.26
N LEU A 28 0.19 7.73 -1.96
CA LEU A 28 0.75 7.15 -0.73
C LEU A 28 1.17 8.18 0.32
N ASN A 29 1.16 9.47 0.03
CA ASN A 29 1.59 10.55 0.94
C ASN A 29 0.89 10.53 2.32
N LYS A 30 -0.34 10.02 2.43
CA LYS A 30 -1.13 9.93 3.68
C LYS A 30 -1.22 8.52 4.26
N VAL A 31 -0.62 7.52 3.61
CA VAL A 31 -0.66 6.12 4.09
C VAL A 31 0.45 5.89 5.10
N LYS A 32 0.08 5.36 6.26
CA LYS A 32 1.02 4.99 7.33
C LYS A 32 0.95 3.49 7.60
N VAL A 33 2.05 2.78 7.36
CA VAL A 33 2.20 1.37 7.76
C VAL A 33 2.36 1.30 9.28
N THR A 34 1.51 0.52 9.94
CA THR A 34 1.48 0.36 11.41
C THR A 34 2.08 -0.97 11.86
N SER A 35 2.00 -2.02 11.03
CA SER A 35 2.65 -3.29 11.31
C SER A 35 3.01 -4.02 10.01
N VAL A 36 4.07 -4.83 10.08
CA VAL A 36 4.54 -5.68 8.99
C VAL A 36 4.93 -7.02 9.59
N GLY A 37 4.50 -8.12 8.99
CA GLY A 37 4.90 -9.47 9.33
C GLY A 37 5.23 -10.25 8.07
N GLU A 38 5.55 -11.53 8.23
CA GLU A 38 5.76 -12.41 7.07
C GLU A 38 4.42 -12.60 6.34
N GLY A 39 4.32 -12.07 5.12
CA GLY A 39 3.09 -12.13 4.32
C GLY A 39 1.91 -11.35 4.92
N THR A 40 2.16 -10.43 5.84
CA THR A 40 1.11 -9.60 6.45
C THR A 40 1.56 -8.14 6.57
N LEU A 41 0.64 -7.20 6.37
CA LEU A 41 0.88 -5.77 6.49
C LEU A 41 -0.40 -5.10 6.97
N THR A 42 -0.27 -4.16 7.90
CA THR A 42 -1.36 -3.27 8.31
C THR A 42 -0.94 -1.83 8.06
N ALA A 43 -1.84 -1.06 7.45
CA ALA A 43 -1.67 0.37 7.24
C ALA A 43 -2.95 1.12 7.58
N VAL A 44 -2.80 2.40 7.86
CA VAL A 44 -3.91 3.33 8.15
C VAL A 44 -3.74 4.57 7.27
N MET A 45 -4.87 5.14 6.85
CA MET A 45 -4.93 6.37 6.09
C MET A 45 -6.20 7.13 6.47
N THR A 46 -6.09 8.44 6.70
CA THR A 46 -7.26 9.29 6.85
C THR A 46 -7.80 9.65 5.46
N VAL A 47 -9.09 9.43 5.22
CA VAL A 47 -9.73 9.83 3.96
C VAL A 47 -9.91 11.36 3.98
N GLU A 48 -9.34 12.03 2.98
CA GLU A 48 -9.41 13.48 2.79
C GLU A 48 -10.04 13.77 1.42
N LYS A 49 -10.33 15.04 1.14
CA LYS A 49 -11.00 15.45 -0.10
C LYS A 49 -10.27 14.99 -1.36
N GLU A 50 -8.94 14.92 -1.33
CA GLU A 50 -8.10 14.44 -2.44
C GLU A 50 -8.25 12.95 -2.74
N HIS A 51 -8.72 12.15 -1.77
CA HIS A 51 -8.99 10.73 -1.92
C HIS A 51 -10.44 10.42 -2.31
N ALA A 52 -11.31 11.43 -2.27
CA ALA A 52 -12.74 11.23 -2.37
C ALA A 52 -13.25 11.22 -3.81
N ASN A 53 -14.34 10.49 -4.05
CA ASN A 53 -15.15 10.63 -5.28
C ASN A 53 -16.12 11.82 -5.17
N ILE A 54 -16.89 12.07 -6.24
CA ILE A 54 -17.89 13.15 -6.29
C ILE A 54 -18.95 13.02 -5.19
N GLY A 55 -19.21 11.80 -4.70
CA GLY A 55 -20.11 11.53 -3.57
C GLY A 55 -19.49 11.75 -2.18
N GLY A 56 -18.24 12.20 -2.09
CA GLY A 56 -17.57 12.51 -0.82
C GLY A 56 -17.08 11.29 -0.03
N THR A 57 -17.15 10.09 -0.60
CA THR A 57 -16.60 8.85 -0.02
C THR A 57 -15.29 8.48 -0.69
N LEU A 58 -14.55 7.49 -0.16
CA LEU A 58 -13.29 7.04 -0.75
C LEU A 58 -13.50 6.63 -2.23
N HIS A 59 -12.68 7.18 -3.13
CA HIS A 59 -12.78 6.89 -4.55
C HIS A 59 -12.46 5.41 -4.82
N GLY A 60 -13.21 4.76 -5.73
CA GLY A 60 -12.99 3.35 -6.10
C GLY A 60 -11.56 3.11 -6.61
N ALA A 61 -11.08 3.95 -7.53
CA ALA A 61 -9.69 3.93 -8.00
C ALA A 61 -8.65 4.02 -6.86
N MET A 62 -8.91 4.83 -5.81
CA MET A 62 -8.02 4.92 -4.65
C MET A 62 -8.03 3.61 -3.86
N SER A 63 -9.20 2.99 -3.67
CA SER A 63 -9.33 1.71 -2.99
C SER A 63 -8.61 0.59 -3.75
N THR A 64 -8.79 0.52 -5.07
CA THR A 64 -8.08 -0.42 -5.94
C THR A 64 -6.57 -0.25 -5.85
N TYR A 65 -6.10 0.99 -5.91
CA TYR A 65 -4.69 1.29 -5.79
C TYR A 65 -4.11 0.90 -4.43
N LEU A 66 -4.81 1.19 -3.32
CA LEU A 66 -4.37 0.80 -1.99
C LEU A 66 -4.23 -0.73 -1.87
N VAL A 67 -5.20 -1.48 -2.39
CA VAL A 67 -5.13 -2.95 -2.41
C VAL A 67 -3.94 -3.45 -3.23
N ASP A 68 -3.69 -2.86 -4.42
CA ASP A 68 -2.54 -3.21 -5.26
C ASP A 68 -1.21 -2.95 -4.57
N ALA A 69 -1.02 -1.72 -4.09
CA ALA A 69 0.22 -1.27 -3.48
C ALA A 69 0.51 -2.04 -2.18
N MET A 70 -0.47 -2.16 -1.28
CA MET A 70 -0.27 -2.86 0.00
C MET A 70 -0.02 -4.35 -0.20
N SER A 71 -0.74 -5.00 -1.12
CA SER A 71 -0.53 -6.43 -1.39
C SER A 71 0.84 -6.68 -2.02
N THR A 72 1.28 -5.81 -2.94
CA THR A 72 2.63 -5.87 -3.52
C THR A 72 3.71 -5.72 -2.45
N LEU A 73 3.58 -4.76 -1.53
CA LEU A 73 4.51 -4.59 -0.40
C LEU A 73 4.47 -5.79 0.54
N THR A 74 3.29 -6.36 0.78
CA THR A 74 3.12 -7.55 1.62
C THR A 74 3.85 -8.76 1.02
N LEU A 75 3.73 -9.00 -0.29
CA LEU A 75 4.43 -10.09 -0.96
C LEU A 75 5.96 -9.98 -0.86
N ALA A 76 6.50 -8.74 -0.81
CA ALA A 76 7.94 -8.53 -0.63
C ALA A 76 8.46 -9.07 0.71
N THR A 77 7.58 -9.29 1.68
CA THR A 77 7.92 -9.84 3.00
C THR A 77 7.85 -11.37 3.06
N CYS A 78 7.31 -12.02 2.02
CA CYS A 78 7.21 -13.48 1.96
C CYS A 78 8.56 -14.11 1.60
N PRO A 79 9.01 -15.16 2.31
CA PRO A 79 10.26 -15.83 2.00
C PRO A 79 10.23 -16.44 0.59
N GLY A 80 11.34 -16.29 -0.14
CA GLY A 80 11.50 -16.88 -1.47
C GLY A 80 10.81 -16.14 -2.61
N VAL A 81 10.07 -15.05 -2.35
CA VAL A 81 9.47 -14.21 -3.39
C VAL A 81 10.51 -13.24 -3.94
N LYS A 82 10.79 -13.31 -5.25
CA LYS A 82 11.76 -12.43 -5.95
C LYS A 82 11.11 -11.32 -6.76
N ASN A 83 9.92 -11.59 -7.30
CA ASN A 83 9.13 -10.65 -8.08
C ASN A 83 7.84 -10.38 -7.34
N VAL A 84 7.48 -9.10 -7.23
CA VAL A 84 6.28 -8.67 -6.52
C VAL A 84 5.34 -7.99 -7.51
N GLY A 85 4.08 -8.40 -7.47
CA GLY A 85 3.01 -7.92 -8.34
C GLY A 85 1.76 -8.75 -8.08
N VAL A 86 0.60 -8.13 -8.21
CA VAL A 86 -0.69 -8.77 -7.91
C VAL A 86 -1.66 -8.57 -9.06
N SER A 87 -2.46 -9.60 -9.32
CA SER A 87 -3.69 -9.46 -10.09
C SER A 87 -4.83 -9.30 -9.11
N LEU A 88 -5.67 -8.28 -9.31
CA LEU A 88 -6.77 -7.98 -8.39
C LEU A 88 -8.11 -8.30 -9.02
N ASN A 89 -8.97 -8.94 -8.23
CA ASN A 89 -10.41 -8.98 -8.46
C ASN A 89 -11.06 -8.29 -7.26
N ILE A 90 -11.73 -7.17 -7.51
CA ILE A 90 -12.25 -6.29 -6.46
C ILE A 90 -13.76 -6.20 -6.63
N ASN A 91 -14.48 -6.48 -5.54
CA ASN A 91 -15.91 -6.27 -5.42
C ASN A 91 -16.14 -5.19 -4.36
N MET A 92 -16.65 -4.03 -4.77
CA MET A 92 -16.97 -2.91 -3.90
C MET A 92 -18.46 -2.57 -4.03
N THR A 93 -19.09 -2.25 -2.91
CA THR A 93 -20.49 -1.83 -2.79
C THR A 93 -20.59 -0.42 -2.23
#